data_AF-A0A5D4SUW5-F1
#
_entry.id   AF-A0A5D4SUW5-F1
#
_cell.length_a   1.000
_cell.length_b   1.000
_cell.length_c   1.000
_cell.angle_alpha   90.00
_cell.angle_beta   90.00
_cell.angle_gamma   90.00
#
_symmetry.space_group_name_H-M   'P 1'
#
loop_
_entity.id
_entity.type
_entity.pdbx_description
1 polymer ?
#
loop_
_entity_poly.entity_id
_entity_poly.type
_entity_poly.pdbx_seq_one_letter_code
_entity_poly.pdbx_strand_id
1 'polypeptide(L)'
;MEEMLFKQMQFVRKRTIAALDATTEHLADEMPGNVKNSIRWNLGHIFVSQDTLLYPFIGEEHHVPKDYLELFAIGSSPHQWKSDPPTLQEIRNFLVEQPIRIQKDFAGKLEERIHQPFKLGEYELTTLGELLSFAIWHEGLHQGAINTIKRAVGTEDLWTKVQEENQLV
;
A
#
# COMPACT_ATOMS: atom_id res chain seq x y z
N MET A 1 4.57 0.66 -23.26
CA MET A 1 5.11 0.22 -21.95
C MET A 1 4.33 0.87 -20.82
N GLU A 2 4.13 2.19 -20.89
CA GLU A 2 3.35 2.95 -19.92
C GLU A 2 1.91 2.44 -19.66
N GLU A 3 1.10 2.26 -20.71
CA GLU A 3 -0.27 1.75 -20.55
C GLU A 3 -0.31 0.40 -19.80
N MET A 4 0.68 -0.46 -20.05
CA MET A 4 0.82 -1.75 -19.39
C MET A 4 1.11 -1.57 -17.89
N LEU A 5 2.01 -0.66 -17.50
CA LEU A 5 2.33 -0.40 -16.10
C LEU A 5 1.13 0.18 -15.33
N PHE A 6 0.42 1.14 -15.91
CA PHE A 6 -0.79 1.67 -15.26
C PHE A 6 -1.89 0.62 -15.14
N LYS A 7 -2.09 -0.21 -16.17
CA LYS A 7 -3.02 -1.34 -16.10
C LYS A 7 -2.62 -2.35 -15.03
N GLN A 8 -1.33 -2.62 -14.87
CA GLN A 8 -0.82 -3.50 -13.83
C GLN A 8 -1.03 -2.91 -12.43
N MET A 9 -0.75 -1.61 -12.23
CA MET A 9 -1.04 -0.90 -10.98
C MET A 9 -2.53 -1.01 -10.61
N GLN A 10 -3.43 -0.75 -11.57
CA GLN A 10 -4.87 -0.86 -11.34
C GLN A 10 -5.28 -2.30 -10.96
N PHE A 11 -4.71 -3.31 -11.63
CA PHE A 11 -4.98 -4.71 -11.31
C PHE A 11 -4.50 -5.07 -9.89
N VAL A 12 -3.26 -4.73 -9.56
CA VAL A 12 -2.68 -4.99 -8.23
C VAL A 12 -3.50 -4.27 -7.17
N ARG A 13 -3.84 -2.98 -7.36
CA ARG A 13 -4.66 -2.24 -6.41
C ARG A 13 -6.04 -2.87 -6.20
N LYS A 14 -6.70 -3.36 -7.26
CA LYS A 14 -7.98 -4.07 -7.12
C LYS A 14 -7.86 -5.32 -6.23
N ARG A 15 -6.72 -6.01 -6.27
CA ARG A 15 -6.45 -7.16 -5.39
C ARG A 15 -6.23 -6.72 -3.94
N THR A 16 -5.54 -5.60 -3.71
CA THR A 16 -5.40 -4.99 -2.37
C THR A 16 -6.76 -4.58 -1.81
N ILE A 17 -7.60 -3.91 -2.59
CA ILE A 17 -8.95 -3.51 -2.17
C ILE A 17 -9.82 -4.74 -1.89
N ALA A 18 -9.76 -5.79 -2.70
CA ALA A 18 -10.49 -7.03 -2.41
C ALA A 18 -10.03 -7.68 -1.10
N ALA A 19 -8.73 -7.68 -0.81
CA ALA A 19 -8.21 -8.17 0.46
C ALA A 19 -8.68 -7.30 1.64
N LEU A 20 -8.69 -5.97 1.49
CA LEU A 20 -9.24 -5.03 2.48
C LEU A 20 -10.73 -5.29 2.72
N ASP A 21 -11.53 -5.34 1.67
CA ASP A 21 -12.99 -5.54 1.74
C ASP A 21 -13.37 -6.88 2.40
N ALA A 22 -12.46 -7.86 2.36
CA ALA A 22 -12.58 -9.15 3.05
C ALA A 22 -11.92 -9.17 4.45
N THR A 23 -11.77 -8.00 5.10
CA THR A 23 -11.15 -7.86 6.43
C THR A 23 -12.08 -7.06 7.35
N THR A 24 -12.32 -7.56 8.57
CA THR A 24 -13.01 -6.80 9.63
C THR A 24 -12.02 -5.86 10.33
N GLU A 25 -12.51 -4.81 11.00
CA GLU A 25 -11.63 -3.94 11.81
C GLU A 25 -10.85 -4.74 12.87
N HIS A 26 -11.50 -5.71 13.54
CA HIS A 26 -10.83 -6.60 14.48
C HIS A 26 -9.70 -7.41 13.82
N LEU A 27 -9.98 -8.07 12.68
CA LEU A 27 -8.97 -8.85 11.96
C LEU A 27 -7.82 -7.96 11.46
N ALA A 28 -8.08 -6.69 11.17
CA ALA A 28 -7.08 -5.76 10.66
C ALA A 28 -5.91 -5.56 11.63
N ASP A 29 -6.17 -5.68 12.93
CA ASP A 29 -5.22 -5.41 14.00
C ASP A 29 -4.62 -6.68 14.63
N GLU A 30 -5.04 -7.86 14.17
CA GLU A 30 -4.46 -9.13 14.58
C GLU A 30 -2.98 -9.25 14.19
N MET A 31 -2.18 -9.81 15.11
CA MET A 31 -0.73 -10.00 14.95
C MET A 31 -0.30 -11.38 15.46
N PRO A 32 -0.51 -12.45 14.68
CA PRO A 32 -0.20 -13.82 15.10
C PRO A 32 1.30 -14.07 15.23
N GLY A 33 1.70 -14.72 16.34
CA GLY A 33 3.08 -15.11 16.58
C GLY A 33 4.01 -13.90 16.80
N ASN A 34 5.10 -13.84 16.05
CA ASN A 34 6.13 -12.79 16.19
C ASN A 34 6.15 -11.80 15.01
N VAL A 35 5.07 -11.72 14.23
CA VAL A 35 4.96 -10.72 13.17
C VAL A 35 5.00 -9.31 13.79
N LYS A 36 5.64 -8.37 13.11
CA LYS A 36 5.81 -6.99 13.62
C LYS A 36 4.82 -6.00 13.02
N ASN A 37 3.96 -6.45 12.11
CA ASN A 37 3.10 -5.62 11.29
C ASN A 37 1.71 -6.29 11.19
N SER A 38 0.63 -5.54 11.41
CA SER A 38 -0.75 -6.00 11.25
C SER A 38 -1.24 -5.84 9.81
N ILE A 39 -2.44 -6.34 9.49
CA ILE A 39 -3.05 -6.13 8.16
C ILE A 39 -3.29 -4.63 7.92
N ARG A 40 -3.79 -3.90 8.92
CA ARG A 40 -3.97 -2.45 8.86
C ARG A 40 -2.68 -1.73 8.54
N TRP A 41 -1.59 -2.11 9.21
CA TRP A 41 -0.27 -1.55 8.94
C TRP A 41 0.15 -1.81 7.49
N ASN A 42 -0.02 -3.03 6.97
CA ASN A 42 0.35 -3.35 5.59
C ASN A 42 -0.46 -2.52 4.57
N LEU A 43 -1.77 -2.35 4.80
CA LEU A 43 -2.64 -1.55 3.92
C LEU A 43 -2.26 -0.06 3.94
N GLY A 44 -2.02 0.50 5.13
CA GLY A 44 -1.54 1.88 5.28
C GLY A 44 -0.15 2.07 4.66
N HIS A 45 0.75 1.10 4.86
CA HIS A 45 2.10 1.14 4.30
C HIS A 45 2.12 1.09 2.78
N ILE A 46 1.25 0.30 2.14
CA ILE A 46 1.08 0.32 0.68
C ILE A 46 0.79 1.74 0.19
N PHE A 47 -0.18 2.44 0.81
CA PHE A 47 -0.50 3.81 0.45
C PHE A 47 0.69 4.75 0.66
N VAL A 48 1.28 4.75 1.86
CA VAL A 48 2.37 5.65 2.23
C VAL A 48 3.62 5.42 1.38
N SER A 49 4.04 4.16 1.21
CA SER A 49 5.26 3.80 0.49
C SER A 49 5.21 4.22 -0.97
N GLN A 50 4.06 4.05 -1.64
CA GLN A 50 3.96 4.37 -3.07
C GLN A 50 4.06 5.87 -3.33
N ASP A 51 3.41 6.71 -2.51
CA ASP A 51 3.46 8.16 -2.65
C ASP A 51 4.83 8.73 -2.24
N THR A 52 5.37 8.26 -1.11
CA THR A 52 6.69 8.70 -0.62
C THR A 52 7.83 8.23 -1.52
N LEU A 53 7.62 7.14 -2.28
CA LEU A 53 8.55 6.77 -3.33
C LEU A 53 8.38 7.68 -4.55
N LEU A 54 7.20 7.77 -5.16
CA LEU A 54 7.05 8.36 -6.50
C LEU A 54 7.18 9.90 -6.55
N TYR A 55 6.51 10.63 -5.64
CA TYR A 55 6.37 12.08 -5.75
C TYR A 55 7.67 12.89 -5.56
N PRO A 56 8.57 12.52 -4.63
CA PRO A 56 9.84 13.24 -4.49
C PRO A 56 10.68 13.28 -5.79
N PHE A 57 10.50 12.33 -6.70
CA PHE A 57 11.25 12.28 -7.95
C PHE A 57 10.85 13.33 -8.98
N ILE A 58 9.59 13.79 -8.96
CA ILE A 58 9.12 14.88 -9.81
C ILE A 58 9.18 16.24 -9.11
N GLY A 59 9.77 16.30 -7.91
CA GLY A 59 9.87 17.52 -7.11
C GLY A 59 8.53 17.99 -6.54
N GLU A 60 7.52 17.11 -6.51
CA GLU A 60 6.20 17.40 -5.95
C GLU A 60 6.08 16.85 -4.52
N GLU A 61 5.26 17.51 -3.70
CA GLU A 61 4.92 16.98 -2.38
C GLU A 61 4.02 15.74 -2.52
N HIS A 62 4.26 14.75 -1.67
CA HIS A 62 3.39 13.57 -1.60
C HIS A 62 2.05 13.91 -0.95
N HIS A 63 1.00 13.12 -1.24
CA HIS A 63 -0.35 13.37 -0.72
C HIS A 63 -0.62 12.65 0.62
N VAL A 64 0.44 12.18 1.29
CA VAL A 64 0.35 11.43 2.54
C VAL A 64 0.12 12.38 3.72
N PRO A 65 -0.95 12.18 4.53
CA PRO A 65 -1.13 12.92 5.78
C PRO A 65 0.05 12.69 6.74
N LYS A 66 0.46 13.72 7.48
CA LYS A 66 1.61 13.64 8.38
C LYS A 66 1.49 12.48 9.38
N ASP A 67 0.32 12.31 9.96
CA ASP A 67 0.09 11.26 10.98
C ASP A 67 0.21 9.85 10.36
N TYR A 68 -0.07 9.68 9.06
CA TYR A 68 0.08 8.39 8.38
C TYR A 68 1.56 8.04 8.15
N LEU A 69 2.44 9.03 7.99
CA LEU A 69 3.88 8.78 7.95
C LEU A 69 4.37 8.19 9.28
N GLU A 70 3.90 8.72 10.41
CA GLU A 70 4.28 8.21 11.73
C GLU A 70 3.79 6.78 11.96
N LEU A 71 2.60 6.45 11.46
CA LEU A 71 1.96 5.15 11.65
C LEU A 71 2.48 4.07 10.68
N PHE A 72 2.79 4.44 9.44
CA PHE A 72 2.96 3.47 8.35
C PHE A 72 4.26 3.63 7.54
N ALA A 73 5.17 4.55 7.88
CA ALA A 73 6.45 4.62 7.19
C ALA A 73 7.29 3.35 7.40
N ILE A 74 8.28 3.14 6.53
CA ILE A 74 9.26 2.06 6.69
C ILE A 74 9.90 2.11 8.10
N GLY A 75 9.96 0.96 8.76
CA GLY A 75 10.51 0.83 10.11
C GLY A 75 9.54 1.13 11.26
N SER A 76 8.33 1.63 10.97
CA SER A 76 7.25 1.72 11.96
C SER A 76 6.61 0.35 12.25
N SER A 77 5.81 0.27 13.31
CA SER A 77 5.08 -0.93 13.73
C SER A 77 3.85 -0.54 14.55
N PRO A 78 2.77 -1.34 14.54
CA PRO A 78 1.63 -1.14 15.45
C PRO A 78 2.02 -1.02 16.94
N HIS A 79 3.07 -1.72 17.38
CA HIS A 79 3.57 -1.63 18.75
C HIS A 79 4.12 -0.25 19.14
N GLN A 80 4.42 0.60 18.15
CA GLN A 80 4.99 1.93 18.33
C GLN A 80 3.95 3.04 18.16
N TRP A 81 2.71 2.70 17.77
CA TRP A 81 1.65 3.69 17.57
C TRP A 81 1.34 4.42 18.88
N LYS A 82 1.25 5.74 18.78
CA LYS A 82 0.94 6.64 19.91
C LYS A 82 -0.47 7.23 19.82
N SER A 83 -1.14 7.00 18.71
CA SER A 83 -2.49 7.42 18.39
C SER A 83 -3.23 6.26 17.74
N ASP A 84 -4.56 6.33 17.77
CA ASP A 84 -5.38 5.36 17.07
C ASP A 84 -5.09 5.43 15.56
N PRO A 85 -4.94 4.28 14.89
CA PRO A 85 -4.76 4.27 13.45
C PRO A 85 -6.09 4.57 12.74
N PRO A 86 -6.04 5.02 11.48
CA PRO A 86 -7.25 5.19 10.67
C PRO A 86 -8.00 3.87 10.47
N THR A 87 -9.32 3.97 10.31
CA THR A 87 -10.23 2.86 9.96
C THR A 87 -9.87 2.24 8.61
N LEU A 88 -10.31 1.00 8.36
CA LEU A 88 -10.15 0.37 7.05
C LEU A 88 -10.86 1.19 5.96
N GLN A 89 -11.99 1.81 6.28
CA GLN A 89 -12.72 2.65 5.33
C GLN A 89 -11.94 3.91 4.94
N GLU A 90 -11.27 4.57 5.88
CA GLU A 90 -10.40 5.71 5.60
C GLU A 90 -9.21 5.30 4.73
N ILE A 91 -8.53 4.20 5.09
CA ILE A 91 -7.42 3.66 4.28
C ILE A 91 -7.91 3.29 2.86
N ARG A 92 -9.10 2.69 2.75
CA ARG A 92 -9.71 2.31 1.47
C ARG A 92 -9.91 3.50 0.56
N ASN A 93 -10.40 4.63 1.08
CA ASN A 93 -10.63 5.83 0.28
C ASN A 93 -9.32 6.32 -0.36
N PHE A 94 -8.25 6.42 0.44
CA PHE A 94 -6.92 6.77 -0.07
C PHE A 94 -6.40 5.77 -1.12
N LEU A 95 -6.56 4.46 -0.85
CA LEU A 95 -6.12 3.42 -1.76
C LEU A 95 -6.88 3.39 -3.09
N VAL A 96 -8.17 3.73 -3.11
CA VAL A 96 -8.98 3.79 -4.34
C VAL A 96 -8.62 5.01 -5.20
N GLU A 97 -8.34 6.15 -4.58
CA GLU A 97 -8.04 7.40 -5.28
C GLU A 97 -6.61 7.45 -5.82
N GLN A 98 -5.65 6.85 -5.10
CA GLN A 98 -4.22 6.95 -5.41
C GLN A 98 -3.84 6.53 -6.85
N PRO A 99 -4.31 5.39 -7.42
CA PRO A 99 -3.99 5.03 -8.79
C PRO A 99 -4.47 6.05 -9.84
N ILE A 100 -5.63 6.67 -9.61
CA ILE A 100 -6.22 7.68 -10.51
C ILE A 100 -5.33 8.92 -10.51
N ARG A 101 -4.94 9.36 -9.30
CA ARG A 101 -4.05 10.50 -9.10
C ARG A 101 -2.68 10.24 -9.73
N ILE A 102 -2.05 9.11 -9.43
CA ILE A 102 -0.75 8.74 -10.01
C ILE A 102 -0.83 8.70 -11.53
N GLN A 103 -1.86 8.08 -12.11
CA GLN A 103 -1.99 8.06 -13.56
C GLN A 103 -2.12 9.47 -14.16
N LYS A 104 -2.87 10.37 -13.51
CA LYS A 104 -3.02 11.76 -13.95
C LYS A 104 -1.69 12.52 -13.90
N ASP A 105 -0.94 12.38 -12.82
CA ASP A 105 0.25 13.21 -12.56
C ASP A 105 1.47 12.73 -13.35
N PHE A 106 1.53 11.43 -13.64
CA PHE A 106 2.70 10.77 -14.22
C PHE A 106 2.51 10.28 -15.67
N ALA A 107 1.31 10.38 -16.25
CA ALA A 107 1.10 10.01 -17.65
C ALA A 107 1.95 10.86 -18.61
N GLY A 108 2.58 10.20 -19.58
CA GLY A 108 3.54 10.77 -20.51
C GLY A 108 4.94 10.94 -19.93
N LYS A 109 5.16 10.67 -18.64
CA LYS A 109 6.43 10.94 -17.94
C LYS A 109 7.20 9.68 -17.56
N LEU A 110 6.67 8.47 -17.75
CA LEU A 110 7.30 7.26 -17.21
C LEU A 110 8.70 6.96 -17.76
N GLU A 111 9.05 7.46 -18.94
CA GLU A 111 10.40 7.31 -19.52
C GLU A 111 11.37 8.41 -19.04
N GLU A 112 10.89 9.40 -18.29
CA GLU A 112 11.73 10.48 -17.76
C GLU A 112 12.71 9.95 -16.71
N ARG A 113 13.94 10.46 -16.76
CA ARG A 113 14.97 10.14 -15.78
C ARG A 113 14.71 10.86 -14.48
N ILE A 114 14.85 10.13 -13.38
CA ILE A 114 14.81 10.72 -12.05
C ILE A 114 16.12 11.42 -11.71
N HIS A 115 16.04 12.44 -10.84
CA HIS A 115 17.20 13.26 -10.48
C HIS A 115 18.34 12.47 -9.83
N GLN A 116 18.02 11.46 -9.02
CA GLN A 116 18.99 10.60 -8.36
C GLN A 116 18.54 9.14 -8.49
N PRO A 117 19.39 8.23 -8.99
CA PRO A 117 19.05 6.82 -9.08
C PRO A 117 18.64 6.25 -7.71
N PHE A 118 17.51 5.54 -7.70
CA PHE A 118 17.06 4.84 -6.50
C PHE A 118 17.81 3.51 -6.40
N LYS A 119 18.64 3.36 -5.38
CA LYS A 119 19.52 2.19 -5.21
C LYS A 119 18.84 1.09 -4.41
N LEU A 120 18.92 -0.13 -4.94
CA LEU A 120 18.43 -1.37 -4.34
C LEU A 120 19.58 -2.39 -4.31
N GLY A 121 20.48 -2.22 -3.34
CA GLY A 121 21.73 -2.99 -3.31
C GLY A 121 22.62 -2.64 -4.50
N GLU A 122 22.89 -3.62 -5.37
CA GLU A 122 23.69 -3.44 -6.59
C GLU A 122 22.87 -2.94 -7.78
N TYR A 123 21.53 -2.91 -7.66
CA TYR A 123 20.62 -2.44 -8.71
C TYR A 123 20.30 -0.96 -8.54
N GLU A 124 20.05 -0.27 -9.64
CA GLU A 124 19.62 1.13 -9.65
C GLU A 124 18.40 1.29 -10.56
N LEU A 125 17.39 2.01 -10.07
CA LEU A 125 16.26 2.47 -10.86
C LEU A 125 16.53 3.91 -11.28
N THR A 126 16.38 4.22 -12.55
CA THR A 126 16.82 5.49 -13.16
C THR A 126 15.69 6.25 -13.85
N THR A 127 14.54 5.61 -14.04
CA THR A 127 13.34 6.20 -14.63
C THR A 127 12.16 6.09 -13.68
N LEU A 128 11.18 6.94 -13.91
CA LEU A 128 9.92 6.91 -13.17
C LEU A 128 9.12 5.61 -13.40
N GLY A 129 9.17 5.07 -14.61
CA GLY A 129 8.54 3.79 -14.95
C GLY A 129 9.15 2.62 -14.19
N GLU A 130 10.47 2.61 -13.99
CA GLU A 130 11.17 1.62 -13.17
C GLU A 130 10.74 1.71 -11.70
N LEU A 131 10.60 2.92 -11.16
CA LEU A 131 10.10 3.13 -9.80
C LEU A 131 8.65 2.70 -9.63
N LEU A 132 7.78 3.02 -10.59
CA LEU A 132 6.39 2.57 -10.57
C LEU A 132 6.30 1.05 -10.63
N SER A 133 7.11 0.42 -11.49
CA SER A 133 7.24 -1.04 -11.55
C SER A 133 7.66 -1.64 -10.20
N PHE A 134 8.64 -1.05 -9.53
CA PHE A 134 9.05 -1.45 -8.19
C PHE A 134 7.94 -1.26 -7.16
N ALA A 135 7.23 -0.13 -7.17
CA ALA A 135 6.11 0.13 -6.27
C ALA A 135 4.99 -0.91 -6.42
N ILE A 136 4.68 -1.31 -7.66
CA ILE A 136 3.69 -2.37 -7.97
C ILE A 136 4.14 -3.71 -7.39
N TRP A 137 5.42 -4.08 -7.57
CA TRP A 137 5.97 -5.30 -6.98
C TRP A 137 5.94 -5.26 -5.45
N HIS A 138 6.30 -4.13 -4.86
CA HIS A 138 6.28 -3.90 -3.41
C HIS A 138 4.87 -4.05 -2.82
N GLU A 139 3.84 -3.49 -3.47
CA GLU A 139 2.45 -3.70 -3.08
C GLU A 139 2.07 -5.19 -3.10
N GLY A 140 2.54 -5.94 -4.11
CA GLY A 140 2.36 -7.39 -4.19
C GLY A 140 2.98 -8.16 -3.01
N LEU A 141 4.15 -7.72 -2.50
CA LEU A 141 4.74 -8.31 -1.29
C LEU A 141 3.85 -8.11 -0.07
N HIS A 142 3.30 -6.91 0.10
CA HIS A 142 2.41 -6.60 1.22
C HIS A 142 1.06 -7.33 1.10
N GLN A 143 0.54 -7.58 -0.11
CA GLN A 143 -0.58 -8.50 -0.29
C GLN A 143 -0.25 -9.92 0.20
N GLY A 144 0.97 -10.40 -0.06
CA GLY A 144 1.46 -11.67 0.47
C GLY A 144 1.49 -11.70 2.00
N ALA A 145 1.95 -10.62 2.63
CA ALA A 145 1.97 -10.47 4.08
C ALA A 145 0.55 -10.49 4.67
N ILE A 146 -0.38 -9.73 4.07
CA ILE A 146 -1.80 -9.69 4.48
C ILE A 146 -2.41 -11.10 4.42
N ASN A 147 -2.25 -11.80 3.30
CA ASN A 147 -2.77 -13.17 3.14
C ASN A 147 -2.17 -14.13 4.16
N THR A 148 -0.88 -13.98 4.47
CA THR A 148 -0.19 -14.82 5.46
C THR A 148 -0.76 -14.58 6.87
N ILE A 149 -0.97 -13.33 7.26
CA ILE A 149 -1.57 -12.98 8.55
C ILE A 149 -2.99 -13.55 8.64
N LYS A 150 -3.83 -13.33 7.63
CA LYS A 150 -5.20 -13.88 7.58
C LYS A 150 -5.23 -15.39 7.79
N ARG A 151 -4.36 -16.13 7.08
CA ARG A 151 -4.27 -17.59 7.22
C ARG A 151 -3.77 -18.02 8.59
N ALA A 152 -2.79 -17.31 9.15
CA ALA A 152 -2.21 -17.62 10.45
C ALA A 152 -3.22 -17.47 11.61
N VAL A 153 -4.24 -16.63 11.44
CA VAL A 153 -5.38 -16.52 12.39
C VAL A 153 -6.59 -17.38 12.01
N GLY A 154 -6.45 -18.30 11.06
CA GLY A 154 -7.49 -19.27 10.69
C GLY A 154 -8.51 -18.80 9.66
N THR A 155 -8.26 -17.69 8.94
CA THR A 155 -9.15 -17.27 7.85
C THR A 155 -8.96 -18.18 6.63
N GLU A 156 -10.01 -18.91 6.24
CA GLU A 156 -9.99 -19.78 5.06
C GLU A 156 -10.34 -19.02 3.77
N ASP A 157 -11.39 -18.20 3.79
CA ASP A 157 -11.82 -17.37 2.67
C ASP A 157 -11.19 -15.97 2.76
N LEU A 158 -10.28 -15.68 1.84
CA LEU A 158 -9.54 -14.42 1.81
C LEU A 158 -10.22 -13.32 0.98
N TRP A 159 -11.32 -13.64 0.29
CA TRP A 159 -11.84 -12.81 -0.82
C TRP A 159 -13.31 -12.41 -0.67
N THR A 160 -14.10 -13.14 0.12
CA THR A 160 -15.50 -12.75 0.36
C THR A 160 -15.54 -11.46 1.17
N LYS A 161 -16.19 -10.44 0.58
CA LYS A 161 -16.38 -9.14 1.22
C LYS A 161 -17.20 -9.31 2.51
N VAL A 162 -16.74 -8.67 3.58
CA VAL A 162 -17.46 -8.58 4.85
C VAL A 162 -18.72 -7.72 4.64
N GLN A 163 -19.87 -8.20 5.10
CA GLN A 163 -21.11 -7.43 5.08
C GLN A 163 -21.05 -6.31 6.13
N GLU A 164 -21.49 -5.09 5.76
CA GLU A 164 -21.41 -3.89 6.60
C GLU A 164 -22.13 -4.04 7.96
N GLU A 165 -23.13 -4.93 8.06
CA GLU A 165 -23.89 -5.18 9.29
C GLU A 165 -23.08 -5.86 10.42
N ASN A 166 -21.94 -6.48 10.11
CA ASN A 166 -21.08 -7.15 11.09
C ASN A 166 -19.93 -6.28 11.64
N GLN A 167 -19.93 -4.97 11.37
CA GLN A 167 -18.86 -4.05 11.79
C GLN A 167 -19.16 -3.27 13.08
N LEU A 168 -20.27 -3.56 13.77
CA LEU A 168 -20.75 -2.82 14.95
C LEU A 168 -20.76 -3.61 16.26
N VAL A 169 -20.00 -4.71 16.36
CA VAL A 169 -19.86 -5.47 17.62
C VAL A 169 -18.42 -5.49 18.09
#